data_AF-A0A161SM21-F1
#
_entry.id   AF-A0A161SM21-F1
#
_cell.length_a   1.000
_cell.length_b   1.000
_cell.length_c   1.000
_cell.angle_alpha   90.00
_cell.angle_beta   90.00
_cell.angle_gamma   90.00
#
_symmetry.space_group_name_H-M   'P 1'
#
loop_
_entity.id
_entity.type
_entity.pdbx_description
1 polymer ?
#
loop_
_entity_poly.entity_id
_entity_poly.type
_entity_poly.pdbx_seq_one_letter_code
_entity_poly.pdbx_strand_id
1 'polypeptide(L)'
;MKKSLLGVMLLVLLAVLSGCASASGSGKAEYVYSFNIQPASTHKFHTDVVAPWAEYVEEQTDGRVKIEIYNSGALGNLASAYEDIEGGLYDIGYVSPSASTSTPAYPLTLGDLPFAILDPMDSPKVLQPFIDEFMQDEFEDSIPLAISATDAYQLITTEPVETVDDVKNKKVIVSGKERIELVNLWGGVPVTLGIEENYQALDRGTVDQTTYTAIGANGFRLFEAAPYLTKVDIGATTLLFLMNERAFDKLPADLQKQFEDDFGPKLSELNSKMYSEGTAEALVQFEKEVADKGGRVIVPEGETLAEFRAPAGQIWEDWVKHAEKRGYDNAQEMMDFFAETLEKEGIDNPVD
;
A
#
# COMPACT_ATOMS: atom_id res chain seq x y z
N MET A 1 -49.94 40.72 -49.74
CA MET A 1 -49.74 39.37 -49.17
C MET A 1 -48.29 38.93 -49.38
N LYS A 2 -47.50 39.00 -48.29
CA LYS A 2 -46.41 38.10 -47.88
C LYS A 2 -45.44 37.56 -48.96
N LYS A 3 -44.41 38.34 -49.31
CA LYS A 3 -43.16 37.85 -49.94
C LYS A 3 -41.96 38.75 -49.59
N SER A 4 -41.46 38.67 -48.37
CA SER A 4 -40.06 38.97 -48.02
C SER A 4 -39.92 38.80 -46.51
N LEU A 5 -39.21 37.76 -46.06
CA LEU A 5 -38.64 37.63 -44.69
C LEU A 5 -37.98 36.26 -44.46
N LEU A 6 -38.11 35.30 -45.38
CA LEU A 6 -37.56 33.95 -45.22
C LEU A 6 -36.07 33.79 -45.58
N GLY A 7 -35.40 34.83 -46.08
CA GLY A 7 -34.05 34.73 -46.65
C GLY A 7 -32.88 35.04 -45.71
N VAL A 8 -33.13 35.65 -44.55
CA VAL A 8 -32.05 36.14 -43.65
C VAL A 8 -31.85 35.23 -42.42
N MET A 9 -32.80 34.34 -42.14
CA MET A 9 -32.76 33.47 -40.95
C MET A 9 -32.07 32.11 -41.19
N LEU A 10 -31.59 31.83 -42.41
CA LEU A 10 -30.89 30.58 -42.75
C LEU A 10 -29.36 30.75 -42.87
N LEU A 11 -28.86 31.99 -42.88
CA LEU A 11 -27.42 32.28 -43.02
C LEU A 11 -26.69 32.54 -41.69
N VAL A 12 -27.43 32.64 -40.57
CA VAL A 12 -26.84 32.80 -39.22
C VAL A 12 -26.75 31.47 -38.46
N LEU A 13 -27.47 30.43 -38.88
CA LEU A 13 -27.39 29.10 -38.25
C LEU A 13 -26.20 28.24 -38.73
N LEU A 14 -25.45 28.67 -39.75
CA LEU A 14 -24.30 27.94 -40.29
C LEU A 14 -22.95 28.45 -39.75
N ALA A 15 -22.94 29.41 -38.82
CA ALA A 15 -21.72 30.02 -38.29
C ALA A 15 -21.46 29.72 -36.79
N VAL A 16 -22.18 28.77 -36.18
CA VAL A 16 -22.03 28.41 -34.74
C VAL A 16 -21.71 26.93 -34.53
N LEU A 17 -21.17 26.23 -35.54
CA LEU A 17 -20.78 24.81 -35.42
C LEU A 17 -19.28 24.55 -35.61
N SER A 18 -18.45 25.59 -35.76
CA SER A 18 -16.98 25.45 -35.87
C SER A 18 -16.23 25.64 -34.54
N GLY A 19 -16.91 25.52 -33.39
CA GLY A 19 -16.38 25.97 -32.09
C GLY A 19 -16.19 24.92 -30.99
N CYS A 20 -16.59 23.67 -31.18
CA CYS A 20 -16.38 22.59 -30.19
C CYS A 20 -16.09 21.27 -30.91
N ALA A 21 -14.97 21.22 -31.62
CA ALA A 21 -14.26 19.95 -31.77
C ALA A 21 -13.26 19.89 -30.63
N SER A 22 -13.68 19.38 -29.48
CA SER A 22 -12.72 18.78 -28.55
C SER A 22 -11.99 17.72 -29.36
N ALA A 23 -10.70 17.93 -29.58
CA ALA A 23 -9.84 16.98 -30.23
C ALA A 23 -9.79 15.74 -29.33
N SER A 24 -10.68 14.78 -29.56
CA SER A 24 -10.47 13.41 -29.09
C SER A 24 -9.28 12.90 -29.92
N GLY A 25 -8.09 13.01 -29.34
CA GLY A 25 -6.84 12.53 -29.92
C GLY A 25 -6.97 11.04 -30.25
N SER A 26 -7.16 10.72 -31.53
CA SER A 26 -7.09 9.35 -32.06
C SER A 26 -5.67 9.02 -32.53
N GLY A 27 -4.66 9.67 -31.93
CA GLY A 27 -3.26 9.33 -32.11
C GLY A 27 -2.90 8.04 -31.39
N LYS A 28 -1.98 7.26 -31.95
CA LYS A 28 -1.33 6.18 -31.21
C LYS A 28 -0.51 6.81 -30.09
N ALA A 29 -0.64 6.33 -28.85
CA ALA A 29 0.14 6.81 -27.72
C ALA A 29 1.64 6.88 -28.06
N GLU A 30 2.28 7.99 -27.68
CA GLU A 30 3.70 8.25 -27.92
C GLU A 30 4.57 7.40 -27.00
N TYR A 31 4.12 7.23 -25.75
CA TYR A 31 4.78 6.45 -24.71
C TYR A 31 3.81 5.40 -24.17
N VAL A 32 4.23 4.14 -24.18
CA VAL A 32 3.44 3.02 -23.67
C VAL A 32 4.30 2.32 -22.62
N TYR A 33 3.82 2.25 -21.39
CA TYR A 33 4.52 1.65 -20.27
C TYR A 33 3.74 0.48 -19.69
N SER A 34 4.45 -0.60 -19.39
CA SER A 34 3.91 -1.78 -18.72
C SER A 34 3.90 -1.59 -17.21
N PHE A 35 2.75 -1.83 -16.57
CA PHE A 35 2.62 -1.83 -15.11
C PHE A 35 2.26 -3.24 -14.63
N ASN A 36 3.21 -3.94 -14.01
CA ASN A 36 3.00 -5.27 -13.45
C ASN A 36 2.50 -5.19 -12.00
N ILE A 37 1.38 -5.84 -11.71
CA ILE A 37 0.80 -5.95 -10.36
C ILE A 37 0.50 -7.40 -9.98
N GLN A 38 0.63 -7.71 -8.69
CA GLN A 38 0.46 -9.06 -8.16
C GLN A 38 -1.01 -9.51 -8.06
N PRO A 39 -1.97 -8.64 -7.65
CA PRO A 39 -3.35 -9.06 -7.53
C PRO A 39 -4.01 -9.36 -8.88
N ALA A 40 -5.09 -10.15 -8.85
CA ALA A 40 -5.95 -10.35 -10.03
C ALA A 40 -6.72 -9.08 -10.39
N SER A 41 -7.21 -9.00 -11.63
CA SER A 41 -7.97 -7.83 -12.13
C SER A 41 -9.29 -7.58 -11.41
N THR A 42 -9.75 -8.51 -10.58
CA THR A 42 -10.96 -8.38 -9.74
C THR A 42 -10.67 -7.79 -8.36
N HIS A 43 -9.40 -7.60 -7.99
CA HIS A 43 -9.01 -7.04 -6.70
C HIS A 43 -9.19 -5.51 -6.69
N LYS A 44 -9.57 -4.93 -5.54
CA LYS A 44 -9.79 -3.47 -5.40
C LYS A 44 -8.58 -2.63 -5.79
N PHE A 45 -7.36 -3.12 -5.54
CA PHE A 45 -6.13 -2.49 -6.02
C PHE A 45 -6.09 -2.32 -7.56
N HIS A 46 -6.64 -3.25 -8.34
CA HIS A 46 -6.78 -3.04 -9.77
C HIS A 46 -7.89 -2.04 -10.08
N THR A 47 -9.11 -2.30 -9.60
CA THR A 47 -10.33 -1.60 -10.02
C THR A 47 -10.42 -0.18 -9.51
N ASP A 48 -9.85 0.10 -8.33
CA ASP A 48 -10.05 1.35 -7.60
C ASP A 48 -8.76 2.18 -7.54
N VAL A 49 -7.60 1.59 -7.89
CA VAL A 49 -6.29 2.27 -7.85
C VAL A 49 -5.65 2.29 -9.24
N VAL A 50 -5.17 1.14 -9.73
CA VAL A 50 -4.26 1.13 -10.90
C VAL A 50 -4.99 1.42 -12.22
N ALA A 51 -6.21 0.90 -12.42
CA ALA A 51 -6.99 1.23 -13.61
C ALA A 51 -7.44 2.71 -13.62
N PRO A 52 -8.02 3.28 -12.55
CA PRO A 52 -8.32 4.71 -12.48
C PRO A 52 -7.08 5.60 -12.62
N TRP A 53 -5.94 5.19 -12.06
CA TRP A 53 -4.69 5.91 -12.21
C TRP A 53 -4.18 5.91 -13.66
N ALA A 54 -4.23 4.75 -14.34
CA ALA A 54 -3.88 4.65 -15.74
C ALA A 54 -4.78 5.53 -16.64
N GLU A 55 -6.09 5.53 -16.39
CA GLU A 55 -7.05 6.41 -17.06
C GLU A 55 -6.72 7.89 -16.79
N TYR A 56 -6.41 8.24 -15.54
CA TYR A 56 -6.02 9.60 -15.16
C TYR A 56 -4.77 10.08 -15.90
N VAL A 57 -3.72 9.25 -15.97
CA VAL A 57 -2.48 9.56 -16.71
C VAL A 57 -2.79 9.76 -18.21
N GLU A 58 -3.62 8.90 -18.81
CA GLU A 58 -4.00 9.04 -20.21
C GLU A 58 -4.78 10.34 -20.45
N GLU A 59 -5.72 10.69 -19.57
CA GLU A 59 -6.50 11.93 -19.64
C GLU A 59 -5.64 13.19 -19.46
N GLN A 60 -4.76 13.23 -18.46
CA GLN A 60 -3.92 14.42 -18.19
C GLN A 60 -2.84 14.65 -19.24
N THR A 61 -2.51 13.63 -20.04
CA THR A 61 -1.50 13.72 -21.10
C THR A 61 -2.10 13.85 -22.50
N ASP A 62 -3.42 14.06 -22.61
CA ASP A 62 -4.16 14.07 -23.89
C ASP A 62 -3.87 12.80 -24.73
N GLY A 63 -3.69 11.65 -24.07
CA GLY A 63 -3.39 10.36 -24.70
C GLY A 63 -1.93 10.15 -25.12
N ARG A 64 -1.00 11.04 -24.77
CA ARG A 64 0.43 10.86 -25.09
C ARG A 64 1.05 9.69 -24.33
N VAL A 65 0.61 9.46 -23.11
CA VAL A 65 1.08 8.36 -22.25
C VAL A 65 -0.05 7.34 -22.07
N LYS A 66 0.26 6.07 -22.29
CA LYS A 66 -0.64 4.95 -22.01
C LYS A 66 0.02 3.96 -21.06
N ILE A 67 -0.71 3.55 -20.03
CA ILE A 67 -0.28 2.51 -19.09
C ILE A 67 -0.98 1.19 -19.45
N GLU A 68 -0.20 0.14 -19.69
CA GLU A 68 -0.70 -1.22 -19.93
C GLU A 68 -0.55 -2.07 -18.68
N ILE A 69 -1.67 -2.45 -18.07
CA ILE A 69 -1.70 -3.13 -16.77
C ILE A 69 -1.63 -4.65 -16.97
N TYR A 70 -0.67 -5.27 -16.32
CA TYR A 70 -0.46 -6.71 -16.27
C TYR A 70 -0.79 -7.22 -14.87
N ASN A 71 -1.87 -7.99 -14.75
CA ASN A 71 -2.38 -8.52 -13.48
C ASN A 71 -1.77 -9.88 -13.14
N SER A 72 -1.97 -10.33 -11.89
CA SER A 72 -1.60 -11.67 -11.44
C SER A 72 -0.11 -12.01 -11.62
N GLY A 73 0.76 -11.00 -11.54
CA GLY A 73 2.20 -11.16 -11.73
C GLY A 73 2.58 -11.67 -13.12
N ALA A 74 1.81 -11.32 -14.16
CA ALA A 74 2.00 -11.87 -15.51
C ALA A 74 3.38 -11.58 -16.12
N LEU A 75 4.08 -10.54 -15.66
CA LEU A 75 5.44 -10.22 -16.11
C LEU A 75 6.53 -10.63 -15.09
N GLY A 76 6.20 -10.68 -13.80
CA GLY A 76 7.15 -10.95 -12.72
C GLY A 76 6.47 -11.04 -11.35
N ASN A 77 7.14 -11.63 -10.37
CA ASN A 77 6.60 -11.82 -9.01
C ASN A 77 7.17 -10.79 -8.03
N LEU A 78 6.52 -10.63 -6.86
CA LEU A 78 6.91 -9.61 -5.88
C LEU A 78 8.33 -9.77 -5.33
N ALA A 79 8.86 -11.00 -5.26
CA ALA A 79 10.16 -11.26 -4.64
C ALA A 79 11.36 -10.83 -5.52
N SER A 80 11.15 -10.69 -6.83
CA SER A 80 12.13 -10.14 -7.78
C SER A 80 11.74 -8.76 -8.29
N ALA A 81 10.71 -8.12 -7.70
CA ALA A 81 10.08 -6.97 -8.31
C ALA A 81 11.02 -5.76 -8.44
N TYR A 82 11.97 -5.59 -7.51
CA TYR A 82 12.97 -4.53 -7.61
C TYR A 82 13.89 -4.77 -8.81
N GLU A 83 14.51 -5.94 -8.88
CA GLU A 83 15.45 -6.31 -9.95
C GLU A 83 14.76 -6.38 -11.32
N ASP A 84 13.50 -6.77 -11.36
CA ASP A 84 12.70 -6.80 -12.59
C ASP A 84 12.40 -5.38 -13.12
N ILE A 85 12.14 -4.41 -12.23
CA ILE A 85 11.93 -2.99 -12.61
C ILE A 85 13.25 -2.34 -12.99
N GLU A 86 14.29 -2.50 -12.16
CA GLU A 86 15.66 -2.01 -12.41
C GLU A 86 16.20 -2.55 -13.75
N GLY A 87 16.04 -3.86 -13.99
CA GLY A 87 16.43 -4.51 -15.23
C GLY A 87 15.58 -4.12 -16.45
N GLY A 88 14.39 -3.56 -16.24
CA GLY A 88 13.45 -3.15 -17.28
C GLY A 88 12.67 -4.31 -17.91
N LEU A 89 12.38 -5.37 -17.15
CA LEU A 89 11.46 -6.44 -17.56
C LEU A 89 10.04 -5.90 -17.76
N TYR A 90 9.66 -4.95 -16.91
CA TYR A 90 8.48 -4.09 -17.03
C TYR A 90 8.81 -2.69 -16.51
N ASP A 91 8.03 -1.70 -16.94
CA ASP A 91 8.39 -0.29 -16.75
C ASP A 91 8.00 0.23 -15.38
N ILE A 92 6.85 -0.20 -14.84
CA ILE A 92 6.30 0.27 -13.56
C ILE A 92 5.88 -0.93 -12.70
N GLY A 93 6.17 -0.86 -11.41
CA GLY A 93 5.69 -1.83 -10.43
C GLY A 93 5.75 -1.28 -9.03
N TYR A 94 5.56 -2.16 -8.04
CA TYR A 94 5.78 -1.84 -6.65
C TYR A 94 6.59 -2.93 -5.97
N VAL A 95 7.34 -2.52 -4.96
CA VAL A 95 8.12 -3.40 -4.08
C VAL A 95 7.62 -3.22 -2.65
N SER A 96 7.73 -4.29 -1.87
CA SER A 96 7.64 -4.20 -0.41
C SER A 96 9.06 -4.16 0.13
N PRO A 97 9.47 -3.12 0.90
CA PRO A 97 10.79 -3.04 1.51
C PRO A 97 11.17 -4.27 2.34
N SER A 98 10.21 -4.80 3.12
CA SER A 98 10.43 -6.01 3.94
C SER A 98 10.57 -7.29 3.12
N ALA A 99 10.06 -7.33 1.88
CA ALA A 99 10.32 -8.41 0.93
C ALA A 99 11.62 -8.21 0.12
N SER A 100 12.12 -6.98 0.06
CA SER A 100 13.26 -6.56 -0.80
C SER A 100 14.44 -6.08 0.03
N THR A 101 14.67 -6.69 1.20
CA THR A 101 15.65 -6.17 2.17
C THR A 101 17.08 -6.07 1.62
N SER A 102 17.45 -6.83 0.58
CA SER A 102 18.77 -6.76 -0.07
C SER A 102 18.96 -5.56 -1.01
N THR A 103 17.94 -4.73 -1.21
CA THR A 103 17.96 -3.62 -2.15
C THR A 103 18.05 -2.28 -1.41
N PRO A 104 18.29 -1.15 -2.12
CA PRO A 104 18.25 0.19 -1.54
C PRO A 104 16.95 0.54 -0.83
N ALA A 105 15.85 -0.18 -1.07
CA ALA A 105 14.57 0.04 -0.40
C ALA A 105 14.58 -0.33 1.10
N TYR A 106 15.62 -1.02 1.62
CA TYR A 106 15.66 -1.48 3.01
C TYR A 106 15.34 -0.42 4.07
N PRO A 107 15.86 0.83 4.01
CA PRO A 107 15.54 1.84 5.02
C PRO A 107 14.04 2.13 5.18
N LEU A 108 13.24 1.95 4.11
CA LEU A 108 11.78 2.12 4.16
C LEU A 108 11.05 1.04 4.96
N THR A 109 11.75 0.01 5.44
CA THR A 109 11.19 -0.94 6.43
C THR A 109 10.83 -0.26 7.75
N LEU A 110 11.28 0.99 8.01
CA LEU A 110 10.77 1.84 9.09
C LEU A 110 9.24 1.96 9.06
N GLY A 111 8.63 2.09 7.87
CA GLY A 111 7.18 2.15 7.72
C GLY A 111 6.45 0.85 8.06
N ASP A 112 7.18 -0.27 8.12
CA ASP A 112 6.66 -1.61 8.47
C ASP A 112 6.81 -1.91 9.96
N LEU A 113 7.46 -1.02 10.72
CA LEU A 113 7.69 -1.24 12.14
C LEU A 113 6.36 -1.32 12.90
N PRO A 114 6.28 -2.16 13.95
CA PRO A 114 5.10 -2.26 14.78
C PRO A 114 4.62 -0.88 15.23
N PHE A 115 3.35 -0.63 14.94
CA PHE A 115 2.61 0.59 15.28
C PHE A 115 3.11 1.90 14.64
N ALA A 116 4.00 1.85 13.65
CA ALA A 116 4.52 3.05 12.99
C ALA A 116 3.50 3.74 12.06
N ILE A 117 2.90 2.96 11.15
CA ILE A 117 1.88 3.44 10.22
C ILE A 117 0.60 2.63 10.43
N LEU A 118 -0.47 3.31 10.87
CA LEU A 118 -1.76 2.69 11.19
C LEU A 118 -2.85 3.05 10.17
N ASP A 119 -2.90 4.31 9.72
CA ASP A 119 -3.72 4.75 8.61
C ASP A 119 -2.85 4.83 7.34
N PRO A 120 -3.21 4.11 6.25
CA PRO A 120 -2.52 4.23 4.97
C PRO A 120 -2.36 5.67 4.48
N MET A 121 -3.30 6.56 4.80
CA MET A 121 -3.28 7.99 4.42
C MET A 121 -2.13 8.77 5.05
N ASP A 122 -1.52 8.25 6.11
CA ASP A 122 -0.40 8.89 6.79
C ASP A 122 0.95 8.47 6.21
N SER A 123 1.01 7.31 5.56
CA SER A 123 2.25 6.78 4.98
C SER A 123 3.00 7.77 4.06
N PRO A 124 2.36 8.52 3.15
CA PRO A 124 3.10 9.39 2.23
C PRO A 124 3.60 10.65 2.92
N LYS A 125 2.92 11.09 4.00
CA LYS A 125 3.31 12.28 4.78
C LYS A 125 4.62 12.06 5.53
N VAL A 126 4.94 10.81 5.86
CA VAL A 126 6.11 10.44 6.65
C VAL A 126 7.21 9.86 5.77
N LEU A 127 6.85 8.95 4.85
CA LEU A 127 7.84 8.23 4.06
C LEU A 127 8.33 9.00 2.84
N GLN A 128 7.53 9.91 2.26
CA GLN A 128 8.03 10.73 1.14
C GLN A 128 9.15 11.68 1.59
N PRO A 129 9.00 12.46 2.69
CA PRO A 129 10.10 13.26 3.21
C PRO A 129 11.34 12.43 3.57
N PHE A 130 11.15 11.20 4.04
CA PHE A 130 12.26 10.29 4.32
C PHE A 130 13.02 9.89 3.04
N ILE A 131 12.29 9.58 1.96
CA ILE A 131 12.90 9.29 0.65
C ILE A 131 13.68 10.52 0.16
N ASP A 132 13.08 11.70 0.28
CA ASP A 132 13.68 12.96 -0.19
C ASP A 132 14.97 13.31 0.56
N GLU A 133 15.06 12.99 1.85
CA GLU A 133 16.23 13.28 2.68
C GLU A 133 17.34 12.23 2.54
N PHE A 134 16.98 10.94 2.52
CA PHE A 134 17.97 9.86 2.69
C PHE A 134 18.16 8.95 1.48
N MET A 135 17.30 9.01 0.47
CA MET A 135 17.24 7.94 -0.54
C MET A 135 17.23 8.41 -2.00
N GLN A 136 17.24 9.72 -2.29
CA GLN A 136 17.16 10.20 -3.67
C GLN A 136 18.28 9.67 -4.57
N ASP A 137 19.48 9.49 -4.04
CA ASP A 137 20.65 9.02 -4.78
C ASP A 137 20.90 7.50 -4.65
N GLU A 138 20.03 6.77 -3.94
CA GLU A 138 20.24 5.35 -3.60
C GLU A 138 19.61 4.38 -4.62
N PHE A 139 18.66 4.86 -5.42
CA PHE A 139 17.97 4.04 -6.42
C PHE A 139 18.70 4.11 -7.77
N GLU A 140 19.60 3.16 -8.03
CA GLU A 140 20.23 3.00 -9.35
C GLU A 140 19.21 2.42 -10.36
N ASP A 141 19.17 2.93 -11.59
CA ASP A 141 18.35 2.42 -12.71
C ASP A 141 16.82 2.34 -12.43
N SER A 142 16.34 2.98 -11.35
CA SER A 142 14.93 3.05 -10.96
C SER A 142 14.57 4.38 -10.29
N ILE A 143 13.32 4.82 -10.49
CA ILE A 143 12.79 6.10 -10.00
C ILE A 143 11.65 5.82 -9.02
N PRO A 144 11.75 6.25 -7.74
CA PRO A 144 10.63 6.32 -6.82
C PRO A 144 9.51 7.18 -7.41
N LEU A 145 8.40 6.53 -7.78
CA LEU A 145 7.24 7.21 -8.35
C LEU A 145 6.24 7.60 -7.26
N ALA A 146 6.00 6.72 -6.30
CA ALA A 146 5.05 6.94 -5.23
C ALA A 146 5.41 6.05 -4.03
N ILE A 147 5.00 6.48 -2.84
CA ILE A 147 5.08 5.68 -1.62
C ILE A 147 3.71 5.64 -0.96
N SER A 148 3.30 4.47 -0.49
CA SER A 148 2.04 4.28 0.23
C SER A 148 2.18 3.06 1.15
N ALA A 149 1.09 2.63 1.78
CA ALA A 149 1.05 1.43 2.61
C ALA A 149 -0.28 0.67 2.44
N THR A 150 -0.30 -0.59 2.87
CA THR A 150 -1.53 -1.38 3.02
C THR A 150 -2.32 -0.94 4.25
N ASP A 151 -3.49 -1.54 4.48
CA ASP A 151 -4.16 -1.47 5.78
C ASP A 151 -3.33 -2.17 6.87
N ALA A 152 -3.52 -1.72 8.12
CA ALA A 152 -2.81 -2.27 9.28
C ALA A 152 -3.23 -3.72 9.56
N TYR A 153 -2.26 -4.53 9.93
CA TYR A 153 -2.47 -5.91 10.33
C TYR A 153 -3.22 -5.97 11.68
N GLN A 154 -4.12 -6.94 11.80
CA GLN A 154 -4.94 -7.21 12.97
C GLN A 154 -4.68 -8.65 13.45
N LEU A 155 -5.14 -9.01 14.65
CA LEU A 155 -5.17 -10.40 15.10
C LEU A 155 -6.49 -11.06 14.69
N ILE A 156 -6.44 -12.11 13.88
CA ILE A 156 -7.60 -12.93 13.50
C ILE A 156 -7.45 -14.27 14.20
N THR A 157 -8.45 -14.65 15.00
CA THR A 157 -8.28 -15.65 16.06
C THR A 157 -9.48 -16.59 16.20
N THR A 158 -9.21 -17.84 16.61
CA THR A 158 -10.25 -18.86 16.83
C THR A 158 -11.00 -18.67 18.15
N GLU A 159 -10.38 -18.00 19.11
CA GLU A 159 -10.88 -17.66 20.44
C GLU A 159 -10.65 -16.16 20.68
N PRO A 160 -11.48 -15.48 21.50
CA PRO A 160 -11.34 -14.04 21.71
C PRO A 160 -9.99 -13.68 22.34
N VAL A 161 -9.36 -12.63 21.82
CA VAL A 161 -8.16 -12.00 22.39
C VAL A 161 -8.56 -10.62 22.91
N GLU A 162 -8.75 -10.51 24.22
CA GLU A 162 -9.12 -9.26 24.89
C GLU A 162 -7.89 -8.55 25.47
N THR A 163 -6.84 -9.30 25.78
CA THR A 163 -5.57 -8.79 26.33
C THR A 163 -4.38 -9.43 25.65
N VAL A 164 -3.19 -8.83 25.79
CA VAL A 164 -1.95 -9.41 25.25
C VAL A 164 -1.65 -10.80 25.85
N ASP A 165 -2.12 -11.06 27.08
CA ASP A 165 -1.98 -12.35 27.75
C ASP A 165 -2.67 -13.50 27.03
N ASP A 166 -3.71 -13.23 26.24
CA ASP A 166 -4.43 -14.23 25.45
C ASP A 166 -3.61 -14.73 24.24
N VAL A 167 -2.50 -14.04 23.90
CA VAL A 167 -1.54 -14.44 22.86
C VAL A 167 -0.49 -15.42 23.41
N LYS A 168 -0.30 -15.49 24.73
CA LYS A 168 0.76 -16.30 25.35
C LYS A 168 0.62 -17.80 25.01
N ASN A 169 1.72 -18.39 24.54
CA ASN A 169 1.83 -19.79 24.09
C ASN A 169 0.93 -20.16 22.90
N LYS A 170 0.27 -19.19 22.25
CA LYS A 170 -0.54 -19.43 21.05
C LYS A 170 0.34 -19.50 19.82
N LYS A 171 0.02 -20.41 18.90
CA LYS A 171 0.67 -20.45 17.59
C LYS A 171 0.06 -19.40 16.69
N VAL A 172 0.86 -18.40 16.33
CA VAL A 172 0.42 -17.25 15.55
C VAL A 172 1.08 -17.29 14.19
N ILE A 173 0.30 -17.37 13.12
CA ILE A 173 0.83 -17.15 11.78
C ILE A 173 1.20 -15.68 11.64
N VAL A 174 2.45 -15.39 11.29
CA VAL A 174 2.96 -14.02 11.16
C VAL A 174 4.06 -13.94 10.11
N SER A 175 4.11 -12.82 9.40
CA SER A 175 5.10 -12.52 8.37
C SER A 175 5.76 -11.16 8.63
N GLY A 176 7.02 -11.03 8.22
CA GLY A 176 7.85 -9.86 8.53
C GLY A 176 8.63 -10.05 9.84
N LYS A 177 9.91 -9.71 9.82
CA LYS A 177 10.85 -9.98 10.92
C LYS A 177 10.43 -9.24 12.20
N GLU A 178 10.02 -8.00 12.06
CA GLU A 178 9.66 -7.09 13.15
C GLU A 178 8.34 -7.52 13.80
N ARG A 179 7.37 -7.99 13.00
CA ARG A 179 6.11 -8.57 13.51
C ARG A 179 6.32 -9.94 14.15
N ILE A 180 7.25 -10.75 13.65
CA ILE A 180 7.66 -12.01 14.31
C ILE A 180 8.20 -11.71 15.70
N GLU A 181 9.05 -10.69 15.83
CA GLU A 181 9.60 -10.29 17.13
C GLU A 181 8.52 -9.75 18.07
N LEU A 182 7.56 -8.97 17.56
CA LEU A 182 6.41 -8.54 18.33
C LEU A 182 5.62 -9.71 18.91
N VAL A 183 5.33 -10.73 18.10
CA VAL A 183 4.64 -11.96 18.56
C VAL A 183 5.45 -12.69 19.62
N ASN A 184 6.78 -12.78 19.48
CA ASN A 184 7.65 -13.36 20.50
C ASN A 184 7.57 -12.58 21.83
N LEU A 185 7.58 -11.25 21.76
CA LEU A 185 7.53 -10.36 22.93
C LEU A 185 6.15 -10.37 23.61
N TRP A 186 5.08 -10.61 22.86
CA TRP A 186 3.75 -10.94 23.41
C TRP A 186 3.69 -12.34 24.06
N GLY A 187 4.74 -13.16 23.90
CA GLY A 187 4.82 -14.52 24.43
C GLY A 187 4.12 -15.57 23.56
N GLY A 188 3.76 -15.21 22.32
CA GLY A 188 3.26 -16.14 21.31
C GLY A 188 4.36 -17.01 20.71
N VAL A 189 3.94 -17.98 19.89
CA VAL A 189 4.82 -18.88 19.13
C VAL A 189 4.62 -18.56 17.65
N PRO A 190 5.50 -17.79 17.02
CA PRO A 190 5.35 -17.42 15.62
C PRO A 190 5.49 -18.64 14.70
N VAL A 191 4.64 -18.70 13.69
CA VAL A 191 4.63 -19.71 12.63
C VAL A 191 4.65 -18.99 11.29
N THR A 192 5.50 -19.42 10.37
CA THR A 192 5.54 -18.87 9.02
C THR A 192 4.85 -19.84 8.06
N LEU A 193 3.73 -19.40 7.48
CA LEU A 193 2.97 -20.10 6.44
C LEU A 193 2.60 -19.11 5.33
N GLY A 194 2.34 -19.62 4.11
CA GLY A 194 1.77 -18.81 3.04
C GLY A 194 0.32 -18.44 3.36
N ILE A 195 -0.14 -17.28 2.89
CA ILE A 195 -1.51 -16.80 3.17
C ILE A 195 -2.59 -17.81 2.71
N GLU A 196 -2.32 -18.56 1.65
CA GLU A 196 -3.19 -19.60 1.11
C GLU A 196 -3.38 -20.78 2.08
N GLU A 197 -2.48 -20.97 3.03
CA GLU A 197 -2.51 -22.05 4.02
C GLU A 197 -3.23 -21.63 5.31
N ASN A 198 -3.37 -20.32 5.57
CA ASN A 198 -3.88 -19.79 6.84
C ASN A 198 -5.25 -20.35 7.21
N TYR A 199 -6.21 -20.33 6.28
CA TYR A 199 -7.57 -20.84 6.52
C TYR A 199 -7.54 -22.29 7.01
N GLN A 200 -6.83 -23.16 6.29
CA GLN A 200 -6.77 -24.59 6.60
C GLN A 200 -6.02 -24.84 7.91
N ALA A 201 -5.00 -24.04 8.19
CA ALA A 201 -4.24 -24.16 9.42
C ALA A 201 -5.07 -23.80 10.66
N LEU A 202 -5.88 -22.74 10.56
CA LEU A 202 -6.84 -22.30 11.58
C LEU A 202 -7.99 -23.30 11.75
N ASP A 203 -8.64 -23.70 10.66
CA ASP A 203 -9.78 -24.63 10.66
C ASP A 203 -9.43 -25.99 11.27
N ARG A 204 -8.22 -26.48 11.01
CA ARG A 204 -7.71 -27.74 11.58
C ARG A 204 -7.15 -27.59 13.00
N GLY A 205 -7.09 -26.39 13.55
CA GLY A 205 -6.51 -26.10 14.86
C GLY A 205 -5.00 -26.41 14.95
N THR A 206 -4.29 -26.36 13.82
CA THR A 206 -2.82 -26.53 13.81
C THR A 206 -2.09 -25.27 14.26
N VAL A 207 -2.74 -24.12 14.07
CA VAL A 207 -2.41 -22.81 14.64
C VAL A 207 -3.65 -22.24 15.36
N ASP A 208 -3.44 -21.28 16.25
CA ASP A 208 -4.51 -20.65 17.04
C ASP A 208 -4.94 -19.29 16.46
N GLN A 209 -4.00 -18.58 15.84
CA GLN A 209 -4.15 -17.18 15.47
C GLN A 209 -3.38 -16.88 14.17
N THR A 210 -3.75 -15.79 13.50
CA THR A 210 -2.95 -15.21 12.40
C THR A 210 -2.97 -13.69 12.50
N THR A 211 -1.84 -13.06 12.16
CA THR A 211 -1.82 -11.62 11.88
C THR A 211 -2.16 -11.41 10.41
N TYR A 212 -3.20 -10.65 10.11
CA TYR A 212 -3.53 -10.28 8.73
C TYR A 212 -4.38 -9.02 8.68
N THR A 213 -4.51 -8.40 7.51
CA THR A 213 -5.30 -7.17 7.39
C THR A 213 -6.80 -7.46 7.36
N ALA A 214 -7.65 -6.49 7.70
CA ALA A 214 -9.10 -6.70 7.76
C ALA A 214 -9.67 -6.94 6.34
N ILE A 215 -9.19 -6.20 5.35
CA ILE A 215 -9.56 -6.40 3.94
C ILE A 215 -9.20 -7.81 3.50
N GLY A 216 -7.96 -8.23 3.80
CA GLY A 216 -7.46 -9.55 3.47
C GLY A 216 -8.22 -10.67 4.17
N ALA A 217 -8.53 -10.53 5.45
CA ALA A 217 -9.26 -11.53 6.23
C ALA A 217 -10.66 -11.82 5.64
N ASN A 218 -11.34 -10.80 5.13
CA ASN A 218 -12.59 -10.97 4.39
C ASN A 218 -12.37 -11.66 3.05
N GLY A 219 -11.36 -11.22 2.27
CA GLY A 219 -11.04 -11.78 0.96
C GLY A 219 -10.72 -13.29 0.98
N PHE A 220 -9.97 -13.73 1.99
CA PHE A 220 -9.66 -15.15 2.20
C PHE A 220 -10.66 -15.90 3.08
N ARG A 221 -11.75 -15.24 3.49
CA ARG A 221 -12.82 -15.81 4.34
C ARG A 221 -12.30 -16.41 5.65
N LEU A 222 -11.27 -15.80 6.24
CA LEU A 222 -10.66 -16.31 7.48
C LEU A 222 -11.66 -16.33 8.65
N PHE A 223 -12.68 -15.45 8.61
CA PHE A 223 -13.76 -15.38 9.58
C PHE A 223 -14.59 -16.67 9.74
N GLU A 224 -14.49 -17.63 8.82
CA GLU A 224 -15.16 -18.93 8.95
C GLU A 224 -14.45 -19.85 9.94
N ALA A 225 -13.11 -19.82 9.93
CA ALA A 225 -12.27 -20.64 10.80
C ALA A 225 -11.88 -19.90 12.09
N ALA A 226 -11.78 -18.57 12.03
CA ALA A 226 -11.31 -17.70 13.10
C ALA A 226 -12.26 -16.50 13.25
N PRO A 227 -13.36 -16.64 14.01
CA PRO A 227 -14.46 -15.69 13.99
C PRO A 227 -14.24 -14.44 14.87
N TYR A 228 -13.05 -14.28 15.47
CA TYR A 228 -12.70 -13.11 16.26
C TYR A 228 -11.62 -12.29 15.57
N LEU A 229 -11.77 -10.96 15.58
CA LEU A 229 -10.75 -10.03 15.10
C LEU A 229 -10.45 -9.01 16.20
N THR A 230 -9.23 -8.97 16.71
CA THR A 230 -8.80 -7.93 17.64
C THR A 230 -8.08 -6.83 16.87
N LYS A 231 -8.68 -5.63 16.87
CA LYS A 231 -8.21 -4.46 16.14
C LYS A 231 -7.06 -3.77 16.88
N VAL A 232 -5.89 -4.41 16.86
CA VAL A 232 -4.67 -3.93 17.53
C VAL A 232 -3.92 -2.90 16.67
N ASP A 233 -4.16 -2.87 15.36
CA ASP A 233 -3.43 -2.08 14.38
C ASP A 233 -1.91 -2.29 14.51
N ILE A 234 -1.46 -3.53 14.27
CA ILE A 234 -0.07 -3.97 14.48
C ILE A 234 0.94 -3.16 13.67
N GLY A 235 0.53 -2.64 12.51
CA GLY A 235 1.37 -1.95 11.55
C GLY A 235 1.01 -2.35 10.13
N ALA A 236 1.29 -1.47 9.17
CA ALA A 236 1.02 -1.69 7.75
C ALA A 236 2.18 -2.40 7.04
N THR A 237 2.04 -2.61 5.73
CA THR A 237 3.16 -2.92 4.84
C THR A 237 3.32 -1.79 3.83
N THR A 238 4.51 -1.22 3.80
CA THR A 238 4.94 -0.16 2.89
C THR A 238 5.02 -0.69 1.46
N LEU A 239 4.55 0.12 0.53
CA LEU A 239 4.55 -0.13 -0.90
C LEU A 239 5.28 1.03 -1.60
N LEU A 240 6.50 0.78 -2.05
CA LEU A 240 7.25 1.71 -2.88
C LEU A 240 6.96 1.39 -4.35
N PHE A 241 6.36 2.34 -5.05
CA PHE A 241 6.14 2.26 -6.49
C PHE A 241 7.36 2.78 -7.20
N LEU A 242 7.87 1.99 -8.14
CA LEU A 242 9.08 2.29 -8.90
C LEU A 242 8.76 2.31 -10.39
N MET A 243 9.46 3.18 -11.12
CA MET A 243 9.53 3.20 -12.56
C MET A 243 10.96 2.95 -13.02
N ASN A 244 11.19 2.18 -14.08
CA ASN A 244 12.52 1.99 -14.66
C ASN A 244 13.11 3.34 -15.12
N GLU A 245 14.36 3.66 -14.75
CA GLU A 245 14.99 4.95 -15.07
C GLU A 245 15.07 5.18 -16.58
N ARG A 246 15.48 4.17 -17.36
CA ARG A 246 15.55 4.30 -18.83
C ARG A 246 14.19 4.47 -19.49
N ALA A 247 13.10 4.03 -18.84
CA ALA A 247 11.74 4.27 -19.30
C ALA A 247 11.31 5.71 -19.01
N PHE A 248 11.65 6.21 -17.83
CA PHE A 248 11.41 7.59 -17.37
C PHE A 248 12.22 8.62 -18.17
N ASP A 249 13.49 8.34 -18.47
CA ASP A 249 14.40 9.23 -19.23
C ASP A 249 13.99 9.45 -20.69
N LYS A 250 13.13 8.58 -21.23
CA LYS A 250 12.55 8.77 -22.58
C LYS A 250 11.45 9.83 -22.59
N LEU A 251 10.87 10.13 -21.43
CA LEU A 251 9.86 11.17 -21.33
C LEU A 251 10.49 12.55 -21.56
N PRO A 252 9.82 13.45 -22.28
CA PRO A 252 10.20 14.84 -22.31
C PRO A 252 9.98 15.47 -20.92
N ALA A 253 10.72 16.54 -20.62
CA ALA A 253 10.76 17.15 -19.29
C ALA A 253 9.39 17.60 -18.75
N ASP A 254 8.43 17.92 -19.61
CA ASP A 254 7.05 18.23 -19.21
C ASP A 254 6.34 17.00 -18.62
N LEU A 255 6.53 15.82 -19.22
CA LEU A 255 5.94 14.58 -18.73
C LEU A 255 6.68 14.02 -17.52
N GLN A 256 8.02 14.11 -17.47
CA GLN A 256 8.79 13.75 -16.26
C GLN A 256 8.28 14.52 -15.04
N LYS A 257 8.13 15.83 -15.19
CA LYS A 257 7.57 16.69 -14.16
C LYS A 257 6.14 16.31 -13.75
N GLN A 258 5.29 15.89 -14.69
CA GLN A 258 3.95 15.41 -14.35
C GLN A 258 3.98 14.09 -13.58
N PHE A 259 4.90 13.18 -13.90
CA PHE A 259 5.06 11.95 -13.12
C PHE A 259 5.48 12.24 -11.66
N GLU A 260 6.40 13.18 -11.46
CA GLU A 260 6.88 13.58 -10.13
C GLU A 260 5.84 14.40 -9.34
N ASP A 261 5.29 15.46 -9.93
CA ASP A 261 4.47 16.44 -9.22
C ASP A 261 2.98 16.04 -9.11
N ASP A 262 2.50 15.12 -9.96
CA ASP A 262 1.07 14.82 -10.10
C ASP A 262 0.78 13.31 -10.08
N PHE A 263 1.30 12.54 -11.05
CA PHE A 263 0.89 11.14 -11.21
C PHE A 263 1.37 10.26 -10.06
N GLY A 264 2.58 10.47 -9.56
CA GLY A 264 3.10 9.80 -8.36
C GLY A 264 2.25 10.06 -7.12
N PRO A 265 2.08 11.33 -6.71
CA PRO A 265 1.16 11.72 -5.63
C PRO A 265 -0.26 11.17 -5.81
N LYS A 266 -0.78 11.17 -7.05
CA LYS A 266 -2.12 10.63 -7.33
C LYS A 266 -2.21 9.12 -7.13
N LEU A 267 -1.17 8.36 -7.51
CA LEU A 267 -1.10 6.92 -7.28
C LEU A 267 -1.10 6.62 -5.77
N SER A 268 -0.30 7.37 -5.01
CA SER A 268 -0.26 7.27 -3.55
C SER A 268 -1.61 7.59 -2.91
N GLU A 269 -2.27 8.68 -3.33
CA GLU A 269 -3.60 9.08 -2.86
C GLU A 269 -4.64 7.97 -3.11
N LEU A 270 -4.72 7.46 -4.33
CA LEU A 270 -5.68 6.42 -4.70
C LEU A 270 -5.45 5.14 -3.89
N ASN A 271 -4.19 4.70 -3.74
CA ASN A 271 -3.87 3.51 -2.97
C ASN A 271 -4.19 3.68 -1.48
N SER A 272 -3.73 4.78 -0.89
CA SER A 272 -3.94 5.08 0.54
C SER A 272 -5.42 5.19 0.86
N LYS A 273 -6.19 5.87 0.00
CA LYS A 273 -7.65 5.99 0.15
C LYS A 273 -8.35 4.64 0.06
N MET A 274 -7.97 3.79 -0.91
CA MET A 274 -8.56 2.46 -1.09
C MET A 274 -8.36 1.59 0.15
N TYR A 275 -7.15 1.56 0.73
CA TYR A 275 -6.90 0.81 1.95
C TYR A 275 -7.56 1.44 3.18
N SER A 276 -7.51 2.76 3.35
CA SER A 276 -8.08 3.44 4.52
C SER A 276 -9.61 3.28 4.57
N GLU A 277 -10.31 3.59 3.47
CA GLU A 277 -11.77 3.39 3.37
C GLU A 277 -12.14 1.90 3.41
N GLY A 278 -11.36 1.06 2.71
CA GLY A 278 -11.57 -0.38 2.68
C GLY A 278 -11.44 -1.05 4.05
N THR A 279 -10.58 -0.53 4.94
CA THR A 279 -10.41 -1.06 6.30
C THR A 279 -11.68 -0.91 7.12
N ALA A 280 -12.28 0.28 7.10
CA ALA A 280 -13.51 0.55 7.82
C ALA A 280 -14.66 -0.34 7.32
N GLU A 281 -14.80 -0.47 5.99
CA GLU A 281 -15.77 -1.38 5.37
C GLU A 281 -15.52 -2.83 5.78
N ALA A 282 -14.26 -3.27 5.76
CA ALA A 282 -13.88 -4.65 6.03
C ALA A 282 -14.11 -5.04 7.49
N LEU A 283 -13.89 -4.14 8.45
CA LEU A 283 -14.21 -4.39 9.86
C LEU A 283 -15.71 -4.55 10.08
N VAL A 284 -16.54 -3.69 9.47
CA VAL A 284 -18.01 -3.80 9.51
C VAL A 284 -18.48 -5.09 8.84
N GLN A 285 -17.87 -5.45 7.71
CA GLN A 285 -18.18 -6.70 7.02
C GLN A 285 -17.80 -7.91 7.88
N PHE A 286 -16.61 -7.91 8.49
CA PHE A 286 -16.15 -8.99 9.35
C PHE A 286 -17.13 -9.22 10.50
N GLU A 287 -17.49 -8.15 11.24
CA GLU A 287 -18.47 -8.19 12.34
C GLU A 287 -19.79 -8.84 11.89
N LYS A 288 -20.29 -8.45 10.71
CA LYS A 288 -21.53 -9.00 10.14
C LYS A 288 -21.42 -10.49 9.81
N GLU A 289 -20.30 -10.95 9.25
CA GLU A 289 -20.08 -12.35 8.86
C GLU A 289 -19.93 -13.31 10.05
N VAL A 290 -19.58 -12.77 11.22
CA VAL A 290 -19.37 -13.56 12.46
C VAL A 290 -20.48 -13.43 13.50
N ALA A 291 -21.41 -12.48 13.32
CA ALA A 291 -22.48 -12.18 14.28
C ALA A 291 -23.30 -13.43 14.68
N ASP A 292 -23.65 -14.28 13.73
CA ASP A 292 -24.43 -15.51 13.98
C ASP A 292 -23.59 -16.67 14.51
N LYS A 293 -22.26 -16.52 14.54
CA LYS A 293 -21.28 -17.55 14.94
C LYS A 293 -20.70 -17.30 16.34
N GLY A 294 -21.14 -16.26 17.04
CA GLY A 294 -20.62 -15.87 18.35
C GLY A 294 -19.25 -15.18 18.31
N GLY A 295 -18.78 -14.86 17.11
CA GLY A 295 -17.59 -14.05 16.88
C GLY A 295 -17.88 -12.55 16.95
N ARG A 296 -16.82 -11.74 16.96
CA ARG A 296 -16.89 -10.27 16.98
C ARG A 296 -15.53 -9.63 16.72
N VAL A 297 -15.57 -8.34 16.38
CA VAL A 297 -14.45 -7.41 16.39
C VAL A 297 -14.27 -6.89 17.82
N ILE A 298 -13.05 -6.97 18.33
CA ILE A 298 -12.62 -6.52 19.66
C ILE A 298 -11.71 -5.31 19.45
N VAL A 299 -12.00 -4.19 20.10
CA VAL A 299 -11.20 -2.97 19.99
C VAL A 299 -10.57 -2.70 21.37
N PRO A 300 -9.28 -3.03 21.58
CA PRO A 300 -8.59 -2.68 22.82
C PRO A 300 -8.39 -1.17 22.90
N GLU A 301 -8.54 -0.62 24.11
CA GLU A 301 -8.39 0.80 24.42
C GLU A 301 -7.58 0.99 25.71
N GLY A 302 -7.04 2.19 25.94
CA GLY A 302 -6.37 2.56 27.19
C GLY A 302 -5.20 1.64 27.55
N GLU A 303 -5.17 1.17 28.79
CA GLU A 303 -4.09 0.31 29.32
C GLU A 303 -3.92 -0.99 28.52
N THR A 304 -5.02 -1.61 28.09
CA THR A 304 -4.96 -2.83 27.27
C THR A 304 -4.26 -2.60 25.93
N LEU A 305 -4.57 -1.49 25.24
CA LEU A 305 -3.87 -1.16 23.99
C LEU A 305 -2.39 -0.83 24.24
N ALA A 306 -2.10 -0.14 25.35
CA ALA A 306 -0.72 0.16 25.74
C ALA A 306 0.09 -1.12 26.02
N GLU A 307 -0.51 -2.16 26.61
CA GLU A 307 0.14 -3.46 26.81
C GLU A 307 0.51 -4.15 25.48
N PHE A 308 -0.35 -4.07 24.46
CA PHE A 308 -0.03 -4.58 23.12
C PHE A 308 1.13 -3.79 22.49
N ARG A 309 1.19 -2.47 22.73
CA ARG A 309 2.19 -1.56 22.15
C ARG A 309 3.52 -1.54 22.89
N ALA A 310 3.56 -1.92 24.16
CA ALA A 310 4.75 -1.82 25.02
C ALA A 310 6.05 -2.38 24.41
N PRO A 311 6.04 -3.47 23.60
CA PRO A 311 7.26 -3.97 22.96
C PRO A 311 7.81 -3.11 21.81
N ALA A 312 7.04 -2.15 21.28
CA ALA A 312 7.37 -1.40 20.07
C ALA A 312 8.73 -0.69 20.18
N GLY A 313 8.98 0.02 21.27
CA GLY A 313 10.25 0.74 21.47
C GLY A 313 11.49 -0.16 21.36
N GLN A 314 11.45 -1.36 21.94
CA GLN A 314 12.55 -2.32 21.80
C GLN A 314 12.76 -2.75 20.33
N ILE A 315 11.67 -2.99 19.59
CA ILE A 315 11.75 -3.41 18.19
C ILE A 315 12.31 -2.30 17.31
N TRP A 316 11.93 -1.04 17.57
CA TRP A 316 12.46 0.12 16.86
C TRP A 316 13.95 0.31 17.14
N GLU A 317 14.39 0.20 18.40
CA GLU A 317 15.82 0.21 18.74
C GLU A 317 16.59 -0.95 18.06
N ASP A 318 15.99 -2.13 17.99
CA ASP A 318 16.61 -3.28 17.35
C ASP A 318 16.69 -3.10 15.83
N TRP A 319 15.75 -2.39 15.21
CA TRP A 319 15.86 -1.99 13.80
C TRP A 319 17.11 -1.16 13.55
N VAL A 320 17.40 -0.16 14.40
CA VAL A 320 18.62 0.67 14.28
C VAL A 320 19.86 -0.21 14.33
N LYS A 321 19.98 -1.08 15.35
CA LYS A 321 21.11 -2.01 15.49
C LYS A 321 21.24 -2.95 14.29
N HIS A 322 20.14 -3.34 13.66
CA HIS A 322 20.16 -4.18 12.47
C HIS A 322 20.60 -3.41 11.23
N ALA A 323 20.13 -2.18 11.05
CA ALA A 323 20.52 -1.30 9.95
C ALA A 323 22.02 -0.95 10.01
N GLU A 324 22.56 -0.62 11.19
CA GLU A 324 24.00 -0.38 11.38
C GLU A 324 24.85 -1.61 10.96
N LYS A 325 24.42 -2.82 11.35
CA LYS A 325 25.10 -4.07 10.94
C LYS A 325 25.08 -4.32 9.44
N ARG A 326 24.16 -3.67 8.72
CA ARG A 326 24.05 -3.74 7.25
C ARG A 326 24.84 -2.64 6.55
N GLY A 327 25.48 -1.73 7.30
CA GLY A 327 26.31 -0.65 6.77
C GLY A 327 25.62 0.71 6.71
N TYR A 328 24.41 0.86 7.27
CA TYR A 328 23.76 2.15 7.43
C TYR A 328 24.28 2.83 8.70
N ASP A 329 25.45 3.47 8.60
CA ASP A 329 26.11 4.14 9.74
C ASP A 329 25.28 5.32 10.30
N ASN A 330 24.33 5.85 9.53
CA ASN A 330 23.37 6.88 9.90
C ASN A 330 21.98 6.32 10.29
N ALA A 331 21.86 5.04 10.63
CA ALA A 331 20.58 4.43 10.97
C ALA A 331 19.84 5.10 12.15
N GLN A 332 20.57 5.62 13.14
CA GLN A 332 19.96 6.38 14.24
C GLN A 332 19.36 7.69 13.74
N GLU A 333 20.07 8.41 12.85
CA GLU A 333 19.58 9.65 12.25
C GLU A 333 18.33 9.41 11.40
N MET A 334 18.30 8.31 10.64
CA MET A 334 17.11 7.86 9.90
C MET A 334 15.92 7.61 10.82
N MET A 335 16.13 6.92 11.95
CA MET A 335 15.07 6.65 12.93
C MET A 335 14.57 7.92 13.60
N ASP A 336 15.49 8.80 14.01
CA ASP A 336 15.15 10.08 14.66
C ASP A 336 14.32 10.95 13.71
N PHE A 337 14.75 11.09 12.45
CA PHE A 337 13.97 11.82 11.44
C PHE A 337 12.57 11.23 11.22
N PHE A 338 12.47 9.90 11.17
CA PHE A 338 11.19 9.21 11.01
C PHE A 338 10.25 9.49 12.19
N ALA A 339 10.74 9.36 13.42
CA ALA A 339 9.99 9.65 14.65
C ALA A 339 9.57 11.12 14.74
N GLU A 340 10.48 12.06 14.48
CA GLU A 340 10.18 13.50 14.47
C GLU A 340 9.12 13.86 13.40
N THR A 341 9.14 13.17 12.26
CA THR A 341 8.16 13.38 11.19
C THR A 341 6.78 12.85 11.59
N LEU A 342 6.70 11.70 12.28
CA LEU A 342 5.44 11.21 12.86
C LEU A 342 4.85 12.24 13.82
N GLU A 343 5.64 12.75 14.76
CA GLU A 343 5.20 13.78 15.72
C GLU A 343 4.70 15.05 15.02
N LYS A 344 5.47 15.54 14.03
CA LYS A 344 5.15 16.76 13.27
C LYS A 344 3.82 16.65 12.52
N GLU A 345 3.53 15.47 11.97
CA GLU A 345 2.28 15.19 11.25
C GLU A 345 1.12 14.82 12.21
N GLY A 346 1.38 14.77 13.52
CA GLY A 346 0.39 14.44 14.54
C GLY A 346 0.00 12.97 14.56
N ILE A 347 0.90 12.10 14.08
CA ILE A 347 0.75 10.65 14.08
C ILE A 347 1.35 10.13 15.37
N ASP A 348 0.62 9.23 16.04
CA ASP A 348 0.99 8.67 17.34
C ASP A 348 2.29 7.84 17.22
N ASN A 349 3.34 8.27 17.92
CA ASN A 349 4.59 7.53 18.01
C ASN A 349 4.50 6.50 19.15
N PRO A 350 4.56 5.19 18.88
CA PRO A 350 4.40 4.16 19.91
C PRO A 350 5.57 4.08 20.91
N VAL A 351 6.63 4.87 20.71
CA VAL A 351 7.84 4.91 21.55
C VAL A 351 7.85 6.10 22.52
N ASP A 352 6.96 7.08 22.35
CA ASP A 352 6.76 8.23 23.25
C ASP A 352 5.66 7.99 24.30
#